data_AF-A0A5N5QWT0-F1
#
_entry.id   AF-A0A5N5QWT0-F1
#
_cell.length_a   1.000
_cell.length_b   1.000
_cell.length_c   1.000
_cell.angle_alpha   90.00
_cell.angle_beta   90.00
_cell.angle_gamma   90.00
#
_symmetry.space_group_name_H-M   'P 1'
#
loop_
_entity.id
_entity.type
_entity.pdbx_description
1 polymer ?
#
loop_
_entity_poly.entity_id
_entity_poly.type
_entity_poly.pdbx_seq_one_letter_code
_entity_poly.pdbx_strand_id
1 'polypeptide(L)'
;MSQPSSQGSRPATQTQSQNSSSSSQPFQTDARFRAALPTASLKSSVTVPQVDSETFLQNHEEEWNRLVDVEIEALAEGMADLVGIASIENKDRFQVAQEAFQAECRAESMAIAANSLLSITHSLKLMFLLGDEHYITQRREERLRSAVADIAAAKGRFEKAWDVLREPRVYHSKEFAQAEQARERQELTNRE
;
A
#
# COMPACT_ATOMS: atom_id res chain seq x y z
N MET A 1 24.39 51.65 -42.73
CA MET A 1 25.51 50.70 -42.60
C MET A 1 25.05 49.54 -41.75
N SER A 2 25.09 48.34 -42.34
CA SER A 2 25.24 47.02 -41.71
C SER A 2 24.16 46.48 -40.76
N GLN A 3 23.43 45.45 -41.24
CA GLN A 3 23.00 44.32 -40.39
C GLN A 3 24.24 43.46 -40.02
N PRO A 4 24.17 42.45 -39.11
CA PRO A 4 23.47 41.17 -39.39
C PRO A 4 22.78 40.43 -38.22
N SER A 5 21.84 39.61 -38.69
CA SER A 5 21.18 38.38 -38.26
C SER A 5 21.85 37.34 -37.30
N SER A 6 20.94 36.49 -36.78
CA SER A 6 21.07 35.07 -36.34
C SER A 6 21.25 34.86 -34.81
N GLN A 7 20.65 33.88 -34.13
CA GLN A 7 20.22 32.53 -34.51
C GLN A 7 19.00 32.07 -33.68
N GLY A 8 17.97 31.56 -34.35
CA GLY A 8 17.00 30.63 -33.78
C GLY A 8 17.39 29.21 -34.21
N SER A 9 17.64 28.33 -33.23
CA SER A 9 18.04 26.94 -33.46
C SER A 9 17.01 26.00 -32.84
N ARG A 10 16.22 25.32 -33.68
CA ARG A 10 15.58 24.03 -33.36
C ARG A 10 15.54 23.16 -34.63
N PRO A 11 16.17 21.98 -34.62
CA PRO A 11 16.18 21.09 -35.77
C PRO A 11 14.99 20.11 -35.82
N ALA A 12 14.80 19.61 -37.04
CA ALA A 12 13.88 18.63 -37.57
C ALA A 12 13.67 17.36 -36.73
N THR A 13 12.52 16.70 -36.89
CA THR A 13 12.41 15.45 -37.67
C THR A 13 10.94 15.10 -37.89
N GLN A 14 10.51 15.16 -39.15
CA GLN A 14 9.23 14.67 -39.65
C GLN A 14 9.48 13.25 -40.17
N THR A 15 8.94 12.24 -39.49
CA THR A 15 8.91 10.86 -40.03
C THR A 15 7.48 10.58 -40.49
N GLN A 16 7.30 10.67 -41.81
CA GLN A 16 6.20 10.01 -42.50
C GLN A 16 6.40 8.50 -42.42
N SER A 17 5.34 7.78 -42.05
CA SER A 17 5.14 6.42 -42.54
C SER A 17 3.67 6.27 -42.90
N GLN A 18 3.40 6.35 -44.20
CA GLN A 18 2.16 5.85 -44.79
C GLN A 18 2.37 4.37 -45.09
N ASN A 19 1.45 3.52 -44.64
CA ASN A 19 1.25 2.22 -45.26
C ASN A 19 -0.25 1.86 -45.21
N SER A 20 -0.84 1.73 -46.39
CA SER A 20 -2.23 1.39 -46.63
C SER A 20 -2.43 -0.11 -46.83
N SER A 21 -3.63 -0.56 -46.47
CA SER A 21 -4.36 -1.78 -46.89
C SER A 21 -3.86 -3.16 -46.41
N SER A 22 -4.56 -3.70 -45.40
CA SER A 22 -5.30 -4.96 -45.56
C SER A 22 -6.40 -5.06 -44.50
N SER A 23 -7.64 -5.21 -44.97
CA SER A 23 -8.84 -5.37 -44.16
C SER A 23 -8.94 -6.79 -43.62
N SER A 24 -8.72 -6.96 -42.32
CA SER A 24 -9.17 -8.11 -41.54
C SER A 24 -9.45 -7.59 -40.15
N GLN A 25 -10.71 -7.26 -39.87
CA GLN A 25 -11.16 -6.75 -38.59
C GLN A 25 -11.18 -7.91 -37.57
N PRO A 26 -10.31 -7.93 -36.55
CA PRO A 26 -10.54 -8.80 -35.40
C PRO A 26 -11.71 -8.22 -34.58
N PHE A 27 -12.58 -9.09 -34.10
CA PHE A 27 -13.69 -8.82 -33.18
C PHE A 27 -13.29 -7.80 -32.10
N GLN A 28 -13.83 -6.59 -32.21
CA GLN A 28 -13.56 -5.50 -31.27
C GLN A 28 -14.43 -5.71 -30.03
N THR A 29 -13.84 -6.29 -28.99
CA THR A 29 -14.49 -6.39 -27.68
C THR A 29 -14.34 -5.03 -27.00
N ASP A 30 -15.46 -4.38 -26.69
CA ASP A 30 -15.56 -3.06 -26.01
C ASP A 30 -15.16 -3.14 -24.52
N ALA A 31 -14.12 -3.91 -24.21
CA ALA A 31 -13.47 -3.91 -22.92
C ALA A 31 -12.39 -2.83 -22.98
N ARG A 32 -12.73 -1.64 -22.49
CA ARG A 32 -11.75 -0.58 -22.18
C ARG A 32 -10.51 -1.22 -21.57
N PHE A 33 -9.38 -1.14 -22.26
CA PHE A 33 -8.07 -1.51 -21.74
C PHE A 33 -7.93 -0.90 -20.35
N ARG A 34 -7.99 -1.74 -19.30
CA ARG A 34 -7.40 -1.37 -18.02
C ARG A 34 -5.94 -1.09 -18.35
N ALA A 35 -5.54 0.17 -18.25
CA ALA A 35 -4.14 0.55 -18.25
C ALA A 35 -3.43 -0.43 -17.32
N ALA A 36 -2.55 -1.27 -17.88
CA ALA A 36 -1.68 -2.10 -17.08
C ALA A 36 -0.85 -1.11 -16.26
N LEU A 37 -1.19 -0.99 -14.98
CA LEU A 37 -0.39 -0.25 -14.04
C LEU A 37 1.03 -0.82 -14.13
N PRO A 38 2.06 0.02 -14.34
CA PRO A 38 3.43 -0.46 -14.29
C PRO A 38 3.62 -1.13 -12.92
N THR A 39 3.88 -2.44 -12.93
CA THR A 39 4.28 -3.19 -11.75
C THR A 39 5.61 -2.62 -11.29
N ALA A 40 5.57 -1.60 -10.44
CA ALA A 40 6.73 -1.05 -9.78
C ALA A 40 7.34 -2.18 -8.93
N SER A 41 8.45 -2.74 -9.41
CA SER A 41 9.34 -3.53 -8.59
C SER A 41 9.94 -2.59 -7.55
N LEU A 42 9.26 -2.46 -6.40
CA LEU A 42 9.77 -1.83 -5.20
C LEU A 42 10.95 -2.67 -4.71
N LYS A 43 12.12 -2.46 -5.32
CA LYS A 43 13.38 -2.72 -4.65
C LYS A 43 13.48 -1.66 -3.55
N SER A 44 12.95 -1.99 -2.38
CA SER A 44 13.07 -1.20 -1.15
C SER A 44 14.53 -1.14 -0.74
N SER A 45 15.29 -0.28 -1.40
CA SER A 45 16.56 0.23 -0.90
C SER A 45 16.35 1.67 -0.42
N VAL A 46 15.30 1.87 0.39
CA VAL A 46 15.29 2.96 1.35
C VAL A 46 15.86 2.33 2.60
N THR A 47 17.12 2.65 2.91
CA THR A 47 17.67 2.45 4.25
C THR A 47 16.93 3.40 5.19
N VAL A 48 15.69 3.03 5.56
CA VAL A 48 15.03 3.62 6.71
C VAL A 48 15.91 3.23 7.90
N PRO A 49 16.48 4.17 8.66
CA PRO A 49 17.15 3.80 9.89
C PRO A 49 16.16 2.94 10.70
N GLN A 50 16.59 1.77 11.17
CA GLN A 50 15.80 0.93 12.07
C GLN A 50 15.66 1.66 13.41
N VAL A 51 14.87 2.71 13.41
CA VAL A 51 14.35 3.37 14.58
C VAL A 51 13.27 2.45 15.10
N ASP A 52 13.26 2.22 16.41
CA ASP A 52 12.24 1.40 17.05
C ASP A 52 10.86 1.95 16.67
N SER A 53 9.92 1.08 16.33
CA SER A 53 8.62 1.50 15.76
C SER A 53 7.88 2.44 16.73
N GLU A 54 8.08 2.23 18.03
CA GLU A 54 7.58 3.09 19.09
C GLU A 54 8.20 4.49 19.03
N THR A 55 9.53 4.59 18.94
CA THR A 55 10.23 5.88 18.83
C THR A 55 9.91 6.63 17.53
N PHE A 56 9.64 5.93 16.43
CA PHE A 56 9.20 6.55 15.18
C PHE A 56 7.80 7.18 15.30
N LEU A 57 6.85 6.46 15.90
CA LEU A 57 5.49 6.97 16.14
C LEU A 57 5.50 8.16 17.11
N GLN A 58 6.33 8.10 18.16
CA GLN A 58 6.49 9.19 19.11
C GLN A 58 7.05 10.46 18.46
N ASN A 59 8.10 10.33 17.64
CA ASN A 59 8.66 11.46 16.89
C ASN A 59 7.64 12.06 15.92
N HIS A 60 6.84 11.23 15.27
CA HIS A 60 5.77 11.69 14.39
C HIS A 60 4.70 12.44 15.18
N GLU A 61 4.22 11.88 16.29
CA GLU A 61 3.24 12.54 17.16
C GLU A 61 3.74 13.91 17.64
N GLU A 62 4.99 13.99 18.08
CA GLU A 62 5.60 15.25 18.53
C GLU A 62 5.71 16.28 17.39
N GLU A 63 6.08 15.86 16.18
CA GLU A 63 6.13 16.76 15.01
C GLU A 63 4.73 17.26 14.62
N TRP A 64 3.71 16.40 14.66
CA TRP A 64 2.33 16.80 14.39
C TRP A 64 1.82 17.79 15.44
N ASN A 65 2.11 17.56 16.72
CA ASN A 65 1.76 18.49 17.79
C ASN A 65 2.46 19.84 17.60
N ARG A 66 3.77 19.81 17.32
CA ARG A 66 4.55 21.02 17.04
C ARG A 66 3.97 21.82 15.87
N LEU A 67 3.62 21.17 14.77
CA LEU A 67 3.03 21.82 13.60
C LEU A 67 1.67 22.43 13.93
N VAL A 68 0.81 21.70 14.65
CA VAL A 68 -0.50 22.21 15.08
C VAL A 68 -0.35 23.42 15.98
N ASP A 69 0.57 23.37 16.95
CA ASP A 69 0.82 24.47 17.88
C ASP A 69 1.26 25.74 17.15
N VAL A 70 2.19 25.62 16.20
CA VAL A 70 2.67 26.76 15.40
C VAL A 70 1.54 27.41 14.60
N GLU A 71 0.68 26.62 13.95
CA GLU A 71 -0.42 27.17 13.14
C GLU A 71 -1.54 27.79 14.00
N ILE A 72 -1.80 27.21 15.20
CA ILE A 72 -2.74 27.78 16.17
C ILE A 72 -2.19 29.09 16.75
N GLU A 73 -0.90 29.14 17.07
CA GLU A 73 -0.23 30.34 17.57
C GLU A 73 -0.29 31.46 16.52
N ALA A 74 0.02 31.16 15.26
CA ALA A 74 -0.12 32.11 14.15
C ALA A 74 -1.57 32.64 13.99
N LEU A 75 -2.58 31.78 14.22
CA LEU A 75 -3.98 32.20 14.18
C LEU A 75 -4.36 33.09 15.36
N ALA A 76 -3.90 32.75 16.57
CA ALA A 76 -4.17 33.49 17.79
C ALA A 76 -3.47 34.86 17.79
N GLU A 77 -2.19 34.90 17.41
CA GLU A 77 -1.41 36.13 17.26
C GLU A 77 -2.01 37.03 16.16
N GLY A 78 -2.34 36.45 14.99
CA GLY A 78 -2.99 37.18 13.90
C GLY A 78 -4.32 37.82 14.32
N MET A 79 -5.12 37.13 15.14
CA MET A 79 -6.38 37.67 15.68
C MET A 79 -6.14 38.76 16.71
N ALA A 80 -5.17 38.61 17.61
CA ALA A 80 -4.80 39.64 18.58
C ALA A 80 -4.34 40.92 17.89
N ASP A 81 -3.53 40.80 16.83
CA ASP A 81 -3.09 41.91 16.01
C ASP A 81 -4.27 42.62 15.31
N LEU A 82 -5.20 41.87 14.73
CA LEU A 82 -6.40 42.45 14.10
C LEU A 82 -7.27 43.20 15.11
N VAL A 83 -7.43 42.67 16.33
CA VAL A 83 -8.15 43.37 17.41
C VAL A 83 -7.40 44.63 17.84
N GLY A 84 -6.07 44.59 17.90
CA GLY A 84 -5.23 45.77 18.16
C GLY A 84 -5.39 46.85 17.10
N ILE A 85 -5.36 46.47 15.82
CA ILE A 85 -5.58 47.37 14.68
C ILE A 85 -7.04 47.91 14.67
N ALA A 86 -8.02 47.11 15.08
CA ALA A 86 -9.41 47.52 15.15
C ALA A 86 -9.72 48.48 16.31
N SER A 87 -8.81 48.63 17.28
CA SER A 87 -8.98 49.59 18.38
C SER A 87 -9.15 51.01 17.84
N ILE A 88 -10.28 51.63 18.17
CA ILE A 88 -10.69 52.94 17.66
C ILE A 88 -10.04 54.02 18.54
N GLU A 89 -8.81 54.40 18.20
CA GLU A 89 -8.16 55.59 18.73
C GLU A 89 -8.14 56.70 17.65
N ASN A 90 -7.83 57.94 18.00
CA ASN A 90 -7.79 59.08 17.07
C ASN A 90 -6.73 58.90 15.98
N LYS A 91 -7.08 58.17 14.92
CA LYS A 91 -6.19 57.77 13.83
C LYS A 91 -6.23 58.75 12.65
N ASP A 92 -5.06 59.05 12.11
CA ASP A 92 -4.91 59.85 10.89
C ASP A 92 -5.24 59.01 9.63
N ARG A 93 -5.68 59.65 8.55
CA ARG A 93 -6.06 58.99 7.28
C ARG A 93 -4.94 58.11 6.72
N PHE A 94 -3.67 58.50 6.88
CA PHE A 94 -2.53 57.71 6.45
C PHE A 94 -2.30 56.47 7.32
N GLN A 95 -2.52 56.59 8.63
CA GLN A 95 -2.43 55.45 9.55
C GLN A 95 -3.55 54.44 9.27
N VAL A 96 -4.77 54.90 9.01
CA VAL A 96 -5.90 54.02 8.63
C VAL A 96 -5.58 53.24 7.36
N ALA A 97 -4.94 53.85 6.36
CA ALA A 97 -4.57 53.15 5.14
C ALA A 97 -3.47 52.09 5.37
N GLN A 98 -2.48 52.40 6.22
CA GLN A 98 -1.41 51.45 6.58
C GLN A 98 -1.94 50.28 7.41
N GLU A 99 -2.80 50.58 8.38
CA GLU A 99 -3.48 49.60 9.22
C GLU A 99 -4.41 48.68 8.41
N ALA A 100 -5.12 49.22 7.41
CA ALA A 100 -5.95 48.41 6.53
C ALA A 100 -5.13 47.38 5.74
N PHE A 101 -3.97 47.79 5.21
CA PHE A 101 -3.05 46.87 4.54
C PHE A 101 -2.47 45.83 5.51
N GLN A 102 -2.08 46.25 6.71
CA GLN A 102 -1.59 45.35 7.73
C GLN A 102 -2.66 44.31 8.12
N ALA A 103 -3.92 44.73 8.28
CA ALA A 103 -5.03 43.84 8.57
C ALA A 103 -5.26 42.83 7.44
N GLU A 104 -5.14 43.24 6.17
CA GLU A 104 -5.24 42.35 5.02
C GLU A 104 -4.13 41.28 5.02
N CYS A 105 -2.86 41.68 5.21
CA CYS A 105 -1.74 40.73 5.30
C CYS A 105 -1.87 39.77 6.48
N ARG A 106 -2.39 40.24 7.62
CA ARG A 106 -2.65 39.38 8.78
C ARG A 106 -3.77 38.39 8.50
N ALA A 107 -4.87 38.82 7.87
CA ALA A 107 -5.95 37.95 7.47
C ALA A 107 -5.52 36.90 6.44
N GLU A 108 -4.66 37.26 5.49
CA GLU A 108 -4.07 36.32 4.53
C GLU A 108 -3.22 35.26 5.23
N SER A 109 -2.34 35.69 6.14
CA SER A 109 -1.48 34.78 6.92
C SER A 109 -2.31 33.81 7.76
N MET A 110 -3.40 34.28 8.37
CA MET A 110 -4.36 33.44 9.11
C MET A 110 -5.07 32.43 8.20
N ALA A 111 -5.45 32.82 6.98
CA ALA A 111 -6.08 31.91 6.02
C ALA A 111 -5.12 30.79 5.58
N ILE A 112 -3.84 31.12 5.41
CA ILE A 112 -2.78 30.14 5.12
C ILE A 112 -2.65 29.15 6.29
N ALA A 113 -2.58 29.63 7.53
CA ALA A 113 -2.49 28.79 8.72
C ALA A 113 -3.70 27.84 8.87
N ALA A 114 -4.91 28.34 8.64
CA ALA A 114 -6.12 27.53 8.65
C ALA A 114 -6.12 26.45 7.56
N ASN A 115 -5.62 26.76 6.35
CA ASN A 115 -5.47 25.78 5.28
C ASN A 115 -4.40 24.73 5.61
N SER A 116 -3.32 25.13 6.30
CA SER A 116 -2.30 24.20 6.83
C SER A 116 -2.93 23.21 7.82
N LEU A 117 -3.71 23.68 8.80
CA LEU A 117 -4.46 22.83 9.75
C LEU A 117 -5.43 21.86 9.05
N LEU A 118 -6.08 22.30 7.97
CA LEU A 118 -6.95 21.44 7.16
C LEU A 118 -6.16 20.33 6.48
N SER A 119 -4.99 20.66 5.90
CA SER A 119 -4.07 19.69 5.29
C SER A 119 -3.57 18.68 6.31
N ILE A 120 -3.22 19.15 7.52
CA ILE A 120 -2.83 18.30 8.65
C ILE A 120 -3.95 17.31 8.99
N THR A 121 -5.18 17.81 9.16
CA THR A 121 -6.35 16.99 9.46
C THR A 121 -6.61 15.92 8.40
N HIS A 122 -6.48 16.28 7.12
CA HIS A 122 -6.64 15.32 6.03
C HIS A 122 -5.58 14.22 6.08
N SER A 123 -4.34 14.58 6.40
CA SER A 123 -3.23 13.64 6.52
C SER A 123 -3.40 12.67 7.69
N LEU A 124 -3.85 13.16 8.85
CA LEU A 124 -4.22 12.29 9.99
C LEU A 124 -5.33 11.33 9.61
N LYS A 125 -6.38 11.80 8.93
CA LYS A 125 -7.48 10.94 8.44
C LYS A 125 -6.95 9.82 7.53
N LEU A 126 -6.04 10.13 6.61
CA LEU A 126 -5.41 9.12 5.76
C LEU A 126 -4.58 8.12 6.57
N MET A 127 -3.81 8.58 7.57
CA MET A 127 -3.04 7.70 8.45
C MET A 127 -3.94 6.73 9.21
N PHE A 128 -5.09 7.20 9.73
CA PHE A 128 -6.07 6.34 10.39
C PHE A 128 -6.71 5.31 9.42
N LEU A 129 -7.07 5.73 8.21
CA LEU A 129 -7.66 4.82 7.21
C LEU A 129 -6.66 3.74 6.74
N LEU A 130 -5.39 4.11 6.54
CA LEU A 130 -4.34 3.19 6.11
C LEU A 130 -3.86 2.28 7.25
N GLY A 131 -3.83 2.79 8.48
CA GLY A 131 -3.49 2.01 9.67
C GLY A 131 -4.43 0.82 9.90
N ASP A 132 -5.72 1.00 9.62
CA ASP A 132 -6.72 -0.08 9.72
C ASP A 132 -6.53 -1.16 8.64
N GLU A 133 -6.07 -0.78 7.44
CA GLU A 133 -5.82 -1.73 6.36
C GLU A 133 -4.66 -2.70 6.67
N HIS A 134 -3.65 -2.24 7.42
CA HIS A 134 -2.57 -3.12 7.87
C HIS A 134 -3.09 -4.22 8.80
N TYR A 135 -3.97 -3.85 9.75
CA TYR A 135 -4.61 -4.81 10.65
C TYR A 135 -5.48 -5.83 9.90
N ILE A 136 -6.27 -5.36 8.92
CA ILE A 136 -7.09 -6.23 8.06
C ILE A 136 -6.20 -7.19 7.26
N THR A 137 -5.07 -6.72 6.74
CA THR A 137 -4.12 -7.53 5.96
C THR A 137 -3.46 -8.59 6.82
N GLN A 138 -2.99 -8.24 8.02
CA GLN A 138 -2.39 -9.18 8.96
C GLN A 138 -3.40 -10.27 9.37
N ARG A 139 -4.66 -9.89 9.61
CA ARG A 139 -5.73 -10.86 9.90
C ARG A 139 -6.03 -11.78 8.71
N ARG A 140 -5.92 -11.28 7.48
CA ARG A 140 -6.07 -12.09 6.26
C ARG A 140 -4.89 -13.05 6.09
N GLU A 141 -3.66 -12.61 6.33
CA GLU A 141 -2.47 -13.46 6.29
C GLU A 141 -2.54 -14.59 7.30
N GLU A 142 -3.00 -14.32 8.52
CA GLU A 142 -3.16 -15.36 9.55
C GLU A 142 -4.20 -16.41 9.13
N ARG A 143 -5.34 -15.97 8.61
CA ARG A 143 -6.37 -16.90 8.07
C ARG A 143 -5.84 -17.72 6.90
N LEU A 144 -5.07 -17.10 6.00
CA LEU A 144 -4.47 -17.79 4.86
C LEU A 144 -3.44 -18.82 5.32
N ARG A 145 -2.63 -18.48 6.32
CA ARG A 145 -1.66 -19.40 6.94
C ARG A 145 -2.37 -20.61 7.56
N SER A 146 -3.45 -20.40 8.32
CA SER A 146 -4.28 -21.49 8.87
C SER A 146 -4.86 -22.36 7.76
N ALA A 147 -5.45 -21.75 6.73
CA ALA A 147 -6.03 -22.50 5.61
C ALA A 147 -4.98 -23.33 4.86
N VAL A 148 -3.77 -22.81 4.68
CA VAL A 148 -2.64 -23.56 4.07
C VAL A 148 -2.20 -24.71 4.97
N ALA A 149 -2.15 -24.51 6.29
CA ALA A 149 -1.86 -25.58 7.24
C ALA A 149 -2.93 -26.69 7.21
N ASP A 150 -4.21 -26.32 7.12
CA ASP A 150 -5.32 -27.27 6.99
C ASP A 150 -5.26 -28.05 5.67
N ILE A 151 -4.91 -27.40 4.57
CA ILE A 151 -4.67 -28.04 3.27
C ILE A 151 -3.49 -29.01 3.37
N ALA A 152 -2.39 -28.62 4.01
CA ALA A 152 -1.24 -29.49 4.20
C ALA A 152 -1.60 -30.71 5.07
N ALA A 153 -2.36 -30.52 6.13
CA ALA A 153 -2.86 -31.61 6.98
C ALA A 153 -3.84 -32.53 6.23
N ALA A 154 -4.71 -31.97 5.38
CA ALA A 154 -5.60 -32.75 4.53
C ALA A 154 -4.82 -33.56 3.48
N LYS A 155 -3.80 -32.96 2.85
CA LYS A 155 -2.90 -33.66 1.93
C LYS A 155 -2.13 -34.77 2.63
N GLY A 156 -1.58 -34.54 3.82
CA GLY A 156 -0.91 -35.58 4.60
C GLY A 156 -1.86 -36.72 5.02
N ARG A 157 -3.14 -36.42 5.31
CA ARG A 157 -4.16 -37.47 5.53
C ARG A 157 -4.44 -38.27 4.25
N PHE A 158 -4.53 -37.58 3.11
CA PHE A 158 -4.72 -38.22 1.82
C PHE A 158 -3.53 -39.12 1.46
N GLU A 159 -2.30 -38.66 1.64
CA GLU A 159 -1.08 -39.44 1.40
C GLU A 159 -1.04 -40.70 2.27
N LYS A 160 -1.32 -40.57 3.57
CA LYS A 160 -1.43 -41.74 4.46
C LYS A 160 -2.49 -42.74 4.02
N ALA A 161 -3.67 -42.26 3.63
CA ALA A 161 -4.75 -43.12 3.13
C ALA A 161 -4.39 -43.75 1.77
N TRP A 162 -3.65 -43.03 0.93
CA TRP A 162 -3.16 -43.48 -0.36
C TRP A 162 -2.10 -44.57 -0.20
N ASP A 163 -1.16 -44.41 0.73
CA ASP A 163 -0.13 -45.40 1.02
C ASP A 163 -0.73 -46.71 1.54
N VAL A 164 -1.73 -46.64 2.43
CA VAL A 164 -2.50 -47.82 2.90
C VAL A 164 -3.19 -48.56 1.74
N LEU A 165 -3.65 -47.84 0.71
CA LEU A 165 -4.27 -48.45 -0.46
C LEU A 165 -3.25 -49.04 -1.45
N ARG A 166 -2.03 -48.47 -1.46
CA ARG A 166 -0.95 -48.82 -2.37
C ARG A 166 -0.14 -50.01 -1.87
N GLU A 167 -0.07 -50.23 -0.56
CA GLU A 167 0.40 -51.49 0.00
C GLU A 167 -0.48 -52.61 -0.58
N PRO A 168 0.07 -53.53 -1.40
CA PRO A 168 -0.73 -54.62 -1.93
C PRO A 168 -1.29 -55.39 -0.74
N ARG A 169 -2.56 -55.80 -0.81
CA ARG A 169 -3.17 -56.76 0.14
C ARG A 169 -2.43 -58.10 0.06
N VAL A 170 -1.21 -58.17 0.57
CA VAL A 170 -0.42 -59.40 0.70
C VAL A 170 -0.89 -60.19 1.94
N TYR A 171 -1.81 -59.63 2.72
CA TYR A 171 -2.31 -60.19 3.98
C TYR A 171 -3.23 -61.41 3.85
N HIS A 172 -3.50 -61.93 2.66
CA HIS A 172 -4.16 -63.25 2.58
C HIS A 172 -3.21 -64.36 2.12
N SER A 173 -2.25 -64.10 1.23
CA SER A 173 -1.36 -65.17 0.75
C SER A 173 -0.43 -65.74 1.82
N LYS A 174 0.11 -64.91 2.73
CA LYS A 174 1.06 -65.39 3.75
C LYS A 174 0.38 -66.11 4.92
N GLU A 175 -0.80 -65.66 5.32
CA GLU A 175 -1.59 -66.35 6.36
C GLU A 175 -2.16 -67.68 5.85
N PHE A 176 -2.63 -67.75 4.59
CA PHE A 176 -3.03 -69.02 3.98
C PHE A 176 -1.83 -69.97 3.79
N ALA A 177 -0.66 -69.47 3.35
CA ALA A 177 0.53 -70.30 3.19
C ALA A 177 1.09 -70.82 4.54
N GLN A 178 1.01 -70.04 5.61
CA GLN A 178 1.43 -70.49 6.94
C GLN A 178 0.42 -71.46 7.57
N ALA A 179 -0.88 -71.27 7.34
CA ALA A 179 -1.91 -72.20 7.77
C ALA A 179 -1.83 -73.56 7.04
N GLU A 180 -1.43 -73.56 5.77
CA GLU A 180 -1.23 -74.78 4.96
C GLU A 180 0.03 -75.55 5.41
N GLN A 181 1.15 -74.85 5.65
CA GLN A 181 2.36 -75.46 6.20
C GLN A 181 2.18 -76.01 7.62
N ALA A 182 1.32 -75.37 8.43
CA ALA A 182 0.96 -75.87 9.75
C ALA A 182 0.11 -77.15 9.68
N ARG A 183 -0.78 -77.27 8.68
CA ARG A 183 -1.54 -78.50 8.40
C ARG A 183 -0.64 -79.63 7.93
N GLU A 184 0.26 -79.39 6.99
CA GLU A 184 1.18 -80.43 6.47
C GLU A 184 2.11 -80.99 7.56
N ARG A 185 2.56 -80.15 8.50
CA ARG A 185 3.35 -80.61 9.66
C ARG A 185 2.55 -81.48 10.62
N GLN A 186 1.26 -81.21 10.80
CA GLN A 186 0.39 -82.03 11.65
C GLN A 186 0.11 -83.41 11.03
N GLU A 187 -0.02 -83.49 9.70
CA GLU A 187 -0.24 -84.77 9.01
C GLU A 187 0.97 -85.71 9.03
N LEU A 188 2.20 -85.16 9.00
CA LEU A 188 3.43 -85.97 9.10
C LEU A 188 3.66 -86.54 10.51
N THR A 189 3.16 -85.86 11.54
CA THR A 189 3.30 -86.33 12.94
C THR A 189 2.33 -87.47 13.29
N ASN A 190 1.25 -87.64 12.51
CA ASN A 190 0.26 -88.70 12.72
C ASN A 190 0.55 -89.98 11.90
N ARG A 191 1.67 -90.02 11.18
CA ARG A 191 2.02 -91.11 10.24
C ARG A 191 3.28 -91.90 10.62
N GLU A 192 3.90 -91.56 11.74
CA GLU A 192 4.91 -92.37 12.46
C GLU A 192 4.26 -93.06 13.67
#